data_AF-A0A0R3WQR4-F1
#
_entry.id   AF-A0A0R3WQR4-F1
#
_cell.length_a   1.000
_cell.length_b   1.000
_cell.length_c   1.000
_cell.angle_alpha   90.00
_cell.angle_beta   90.00
_cell.angle_gamma   90.00
#
_symmetry.space_group_name_H-M   'P 1'
#
loop_
_entity.id
_entity.type
_entity.pdbx_description
1 polymer ?
#
loop_
_entity_poly.entity_id
_entity_poly.type
_entity_poly.pdbx_seq_one_letter_code
_entity_poly.pdbx_strand_id
1 'polypeptide(L)'
;MVLLTITANCIVLAMERHYPSGDKSALSESLEQTEKYFLGIFCVEALLKIAALGFVLNEGAYLRSIWNIIDFIVVATGLLAYILPNLNQPALRALRVLRPIKLVTGFESLQIVLKSIFRAMAPLLQIGLLLLFAITIFAIVGLEFYSGGFHMTCFDERELIALSIIDPLEMKE
;
A
#
# COMPACT_ATOMS: atom_id res chain seq x y z
N MET A 1 14.57 -13.47 18.03
CA MET A 1 14.13 -12.16 18.56
C MET A 1 13.21 -11.44 17.58
N VAL A 2 13.67 -11.18 16.35
CA VAL A 2 12.88 -10.56 15.27
C VAL A 2 11.65 -11.39 14.84
N LEU A 3 11.78 -12.72 14.77
CA LEU A 3 10.68 -13.58 14.30
C LEU A 3 9.51 -13.66 15.31
N LEU A 4 9.81 -13.66 16.62
CA LEU A 4 8.82 -13.66 17.71
C LEU A 4 8.02 -12.36 17.80
N THR A 5 8.68 -11.24 17.53
CA THR A 5 8.07 -9.90 17.57
C THR A 5 7.13 -9.70 16.39
N ILE A 6 7.38 -10.40 15.28
CA ILE A 6 6.52 -10.41 14.10
C ILE A 6 5.35 -11.37 14.27
N THR A 7 5.53 -12.59 14.82
CA THR A 7 4.37 -13.43 15.15
C THR A 7 3.47 -12.75 16.18
N ALA A 8 4.05 -12.04 17.16
CA ALA A 8 3.28 -11.22 18.08
C ALA A 8 2.54 -10.09 17.34
N ASN A 9 3.20 -9.33 16.46
CA ASN A 9 2.54 -8.28 15.67
C ASN A 9 1.41 -8.83 14.79
N CYS A 10 1.64 -9.96 14.09
CA CYS A 10 0.62 -10.63 13.26
C CYS A 10 -0.55 -11.16 14.08
N ILE A 11 -0.32 -11.69 15.28
CA ILE A 11 -1.39 -12.14 16.19
C ILE A 11 -2.22 -10.94 16.66
N VAL A 12 -1.58 -9.83 17.01
CA VAL A 12 -2.31 -8.63 17.46
C VAL A 12 -3.07 -7.96 16.31
N LEU A 13 -2.52 -7.93 15.09
CA LEU A 13 -3.23 -7.48 13.88
C LEU A 13 -4.41 -8.41 13.52
N ALA A 14 -4.25 -9.73 13.68
CA ALA A 14 -5.32 -10.70 13.46
C ALA A 14 -6.44 -10.61 14.52
N MET A 15 -6.10 -10.14 15.72
CA MET A 15 -7.05 -9.84 16.79
C MET A 15 -7.78 -8.50 16.60
N GLU A 16 -7.31 -7.65 15.69
CA GLU A 16 -7.93 -6.37 15.37
C GLU A 16 -9.21 -6.62 14.56
N ARG A 17 -10.34 -6.86 15.25
CA ARG A 17 -11.66 -6.85 14.60
C ARG A 17 -12.01 -5.41 14.23
N HIS A 18 -12.22 -5.18 12.93
CA HIS A 18 -12.76 -3.94 12.42
C HIS A 18 -14.22 -3.79 12.91
N TYR A 19 -14.41 -3.09 14.03
CA TYR A 19 -15.74 -2.69 14.49
C TYR A 19 -16.08 -1.31 13.89
N PRO A 20 -17.19 -1.16 13.16
CA PRO A 20 -17.57 0.11 12.58
C PRO A 20 -18.23 0.94 13.68
N SER A 21 -17.43 1.62 14.52
CA SER A 21 -17.81 2.80 15.31
C SER A 21 -16.72 3.11 16.34
N GLY A 22 -15.98 4.20 16.11
CA GLY A 22 -15.64 5.23 17.10
C GLY A 22 -14.88 4.91 18.39
N ASP A 23 -14.83 3.69 18.89
CA ASP A 23 -14.22 3.39 20.17
C ASP A 23 -12.74 3.07 19.97
N LYS A 24 -11.89 4.07 20.24
CA LYS A 24 -10.45 3.90 20.40
C LYS A 24 -10.20 3.01 21.61
N SER A 25 -10.27 1.70 21.40
CA SER A 25 -9.96 0.70 22.42
C SER A 25 -8.49 0.80 22.84
N ALA A 26 -8.20 0.49 24.10
CA ALA A 26 -6.84 0.39 24.65
C ALA A 26 -5.92 -0.55 23.83
N LEU A 27 -6.53 -1.44 23.04
CA LEU A 27 -5.85 -2.32 22.08
C LEU A 27 -5.19 -1.52 20.94
N SER A 28 -5.89 -0.55 20.35
CA SER A 28 -5.38 0.29 19.25
C SER A 28 -4.21 1.19 19.67
N GLU A 29 -4.26 1.71 20.90
CA GLU A 29 -3.18 2.52 21.47
C GLU A 29 -1.95 1.67 21.83
N SER A 30 -2.17 0.49 22.40
CA SER A 30 -1.10 -0.48 22.68
C SER A 30 -0.42 -1.00 21.41
N LEU A 31 -1.20 -1.14 20.33
CA LEU A 31 -0.73 -1.50 18.99
C LEU A 31 0.20 -0.44 18.41
N GLU A 32 -0.24 0.84 18.38
CA GLU A 32 0.58 1.92 17.86
C GLU A 32 1.89 2.10 18.66
N GLN A 33 1.87 1.85 19.97
CA GLN A 33 3.05 1.92 20.82
C GLN A 33 4.03 0.77 20.54
N THR A 34 3.52 -0.45 20.44
CA THR A 34 4.31 -1.65 20.14
C THR A 34 4.98 -1.56 18.76
N GLU A 35 4.26 -1.06 17.75
CA GLU A 35 4.82 -0.83 16.42
C GLU A 35 5.98 0.18 16.42
N LYS A 36 5.89 1.27 17.20
CA LYS A 36 6.96 2.27 17.32
C LYS A 36 8.23 1.67 17.93
N TYR A 37 8.10 0.84 18.97
CA TYR A 37 9.23 0.15 19.58
C TYR A 37 9.92 -0.81 18.60
N PHE A 38 9.15 -1.60 17.85
CA PHE A 38 9.72 -2.48 16.84
C PHE A 38 10.41 -1.71 15.72
N LEU A 39 9.80 -0.62 15.23
CA LEU A 39 10.41 0.24 14.21
C LEU A 39 11.79 0.75 14.66
N GLY A 40 11.93 1.14 15.93
CA GLY A 40 13.20 1.59 16.50
C GLY A 40 14.28 0.51 16.52
N ILE A 41 13.96 -0.70 16.98
CA ILE A 41 14.89 -1.84 17.02
C ILE A 41 15.36 -2.20 15.61
N PHE A 42 14.43 -2.26 14.65
CA PHE A 42 14.77 -2.51 13.25
C PHE A 42 15.58 -1.39 12.61
N CYS A 43 15.32 -0.13 12.98
CA CYS A 43 16.10 1.00 12.51
C CYS A 43 17.56 0.88 12.94
N VAL A 44 17.80 0.49 14.20
CA VAL A 44 19.15 0.26 14.72
C VAL A 44 19.82 -0.94 14.02
N GLU A 45 19.09 -2.03 13.80
CA GLU A 45 19.61 -3.20 13.08
C GLU A 45 19.98 -2.86 11.62
N ALA A 46 19.12 -2.12 10.93
CA ALA A 46 19.35 -1.62 9.58
C ALA A 46 20.57 -0.68 9.54
N LEU A 47 20.66 0.26 10.47
CA LEU A 47 21.78 1.19 10.58
C LEU A 47 23.10 0.46 10.85
N LEU A 48 23.08 -0.56 11.71
CA LEU A 48 24.23 -1.43 11.98
C LEU A 48 24.64 -2.24 10.75
N LYS A 49 23.68 -2.78 9.99
CA LYS A 49 23.95 -3.46 8.71
C LYS A 49 24.55 -2.50 7.68
N ILE A 50 24.00 -1.29 7.54
CA ILE A 50 24.50 -0.25 6.66
C ILE A 50 25.94 0.17 7.05
N ALA A 51 26.20 0.36 8.35
CA ALA A 51 27.52 0.71 8.87
C ALA A 51 28.54 -0.43 8.70
N ALA A 52 28.12 -1.69 8.88
CA ALA A 52 29.00 -2.87 8.75
C ALA A 52 29.32 -3.22 7.29
N LEU A 53 28.39 -2.98 6.35
CA LEU A 53 28.60 -3.22 4.91
C LEU A 53 29.30 -2.04 4.19
N GLY A 54 29.42 -0.88 4.85
CA GLY A 54 30.16 0.29 4.34
C GLY A 54 29.36 1.12 3.33
N PHE A 55 29.28 2.44 3.58
CA PHE A 55 28.39 3.33 2.83
C PHE A 55 28.81 3.55 1.36
N VAL A 56 30.11 3.59 1.02
CA VAL A 56 30.58 4.03 -0.32
C VAL A 56 31.92 3.44 -0.82
N LEU A 57 32.85 2.94 0.02
CA LEU A 57 34.29 2.88 -0.35
C LEU A 57 34.92 1.51 -0.72
N ASN A 58 34.18 0.42 -0.86
CA ASN A 58 34.71 -0.86 -1.41
C ASN A 58 33.84 -1.39 -2.56
N GLU A 59 34.46 -2.11 -3.51
CA GLU A 59 33.93 -2.61 -4.80
C GLU A 59 32.67 -3.52 -4.73
N GLY A 60 32.01 -3.63 -3.57
CA GLY A 60 30.75 -4.35 -3.34
C GLY A 60 29.57 -3.42 -3.05
N ALA A 61 29.38 -2.38 -3.87
CA ALA A 61 28.48 -1.25 -3.62
C ALA A 61 27.07 -1.63 -3.11
N TYR A 62 26.71 -1.09 -1.95
CA TYR A 62 25.43 -1.26 -1.24
C TYR A 62 24.18 -0.95 -2.10
N LEU A 63 24.32 -0.08 -3.10
CA LEU A 63 23.25 0.35 -4.02
C LEU A 63 22.90 -0.67 -5.12
N ARG A 64 23.65 -1.77 -5.27
CA ARG A 64 23.34 -2.79 -6.29
C ARG A 64 22.28 -3.81 -5.83
N SER A 65 21.98 -3.86 -4.53
CA SER A 65 20.94 -4.73 -3.98
C SER A 65 19.63 -3.95 -3.76
N ILE A 66 18.60 -4.31 -4.51
CA ILE A 66 17.24 -3.71 -4.42
C ILE A 66 16.68 -3.81 -2.99
N TRP A 67 17.04 -4.87 -2.27
CA TRP A 67 16.59 -5.11 -0.89
C TRP A 67 17.13 -4.09 0.11
N ASN A 68 18.36 -3.62 -0.09
CA ASN A 68 18.98 -2.61 0.76
C ASN A 68 18.40 -1.21 0.51
N ILE A 69 18.02 -0.91 -0.73
CA ILE A 69 17.36 0.35 -1.09
C ILE A 69 15.98 0.43 -0.43
N ILE A 70 15.22 -0.67 -0.43
CA ILE A 70 13.90 -0.72 0.22
C ILE A 70 14.06 -0.50 1.73
N ASP A 71 15.05 -1.13 2.37
CA ASP A 71 15.30 -0.94 3.80
C ASP A 71 15.60 0.54 4.14
N PHE A 72 16.43 1.22 3.33
CA PHE A 72 16.70 2.65 3.47
C PHE A 72 15.44 3.52 3.32
N ILE A 73 14.60 3.25 2.32
CA ILE A 73 13.34 4.00 2.09
C ILE A 73 12.39 3.84 3.28
N VAL A 74 12.28 2.63 3.85
CA VAL A 74 11.38 2.39 4.98
C VAL A 74 11.93 3.00 6.29
N VAL A 75 13.26 3.11 6.44
CA VAL A 75 13.85 3.89 7.55
C VAL A 75 13.61 5.39 7.35
N ALA A 76 13.85 5.92 6.15
CA ALA A 76 13.66 7.33 5.82
C ALA A 76 12.21 7.78 6.02
N THR A 77 11.23 6.97 5.60
CA THR A 77 9.81 7.28 5.80
C THR A 77 9.37 7.16 7.26
N GLY A 78 9.91 6.20 8.01
CA GLY A 78 9.70 6.12 9.47
C GLY A 78 10.23 7.33 10.22
N LEU A 79 11.41 7.82 9.82
CA LEU A 79 12.01 9.03 10.39
C LEU A 79 11.26 10.29 9.99
N LEU A 80 10.82 10.39 8.73
CA LEU A 80 10.03 11.52 8.23
C LEU A 80 8.68 11.63 8.97
N ALA A 81 8.04 10.50 9.24
CA ALA A 81 6.80 10.45 10.02
C ALA A 81 6.98 10.90 11.48
N TYR A 82 8.18 10.76 12.04
CA TYR A 82 8.51 11.20 13.40
C TYR A 82 8.87 12.69 13.46
N ILE A 83 9.66 13.17 12.50
CA ILE A 83 10.17 14.56 12.47
C ILE A 83 9.08 15.54 11.99
N LEU A 84 8.17 15.12 11.10
CA LEU A 84 7.13 15.99 10.55
C LEU A 84 5.72 15.49 10.91
N PRO A 85 5.28 15.63 12.18
CA PRO A 85 3.90 15.34 12.57
C PRO A 85 2.88 16.33 11.97
N ASN A 86 3.35 17.46 11.43
CA ASN A 86 2.53 18.54 10.88
C ASN A 86 2.29 18.46 9.36
N LEU A 87 2.87 17.47 8.66
CA LEU A 87 2.54 17.22 7.25
C LEU A 87 1.16 16.57 7.13
N ASN A 88 0.41 16.96 6.10
CA ASN A 88 -0.93 16.46 5.74
C ASN A 88 -1.20 15.03 6.23
N GLN A 89 -2.23 14.84 7.08
CA GLN A 89 -2.65 13.54 7.60
C GLN A 89 -2.75 12.38 6.59
N PRO A 90 -3.16 12.58 5.31
CA PRO A 90 -3.15 11.49 4.33
C PRO A 90 -1.74 10.95 4.02
N ALA A 91 -0.70 11.81 4.04
CA ALA A 91 0.68 11.36 3.82
C ALA A 91 1.17 10.47 4.97
N LEU A 92 0.93 10.87 6.21
CA LEU A 92 1.25 10.06 7.39
C LEU A 92 0.51 8.71 7.38
N ARG A 93 -0.70 8.66 6.82
CA ARG A 93 -1.45 7.41 6.63
C ARG A 93 -0.81 6.52 5.56
N ALA A 94 -0.40 7.09 4.42
CA ALA A 94 0.29 6.35 3.37
C ALA A 94 1.63 5.74 3.85
N LEU A 95 2.37 6.45 4.71
CA LEU A 95 3.62 5.96 5.29
C LEU A 95 3.42 4.71 6.18
N ARG A 96 2.23 4.51 6.75
CA ARG A 96 1.89 3.29 7.52
C ARG A 96 1.79 2.06 6.59
N VAL A 97 1.38 2.23 5.33
CA VAL A 97 1.26 1.15 4.32
C VAL A 97 2.63 0.60 3.90
N LEU A 98 3.72 1.34 4.16
CA LEU A 98 5.08 0.86 3.93
C LEU A 98 5.58 -0.08 5.06
N ARG A 99 4.93 -0.15 6.21
CA ARG A 99 5.38 -1.00 7.34
C ARG A 99 5.32 -2.51 7.03
N PRO A 100 4.24 -3.05 6.40
CA PRO A 100 4.21 -4.45 5.98
C PRO A 100 5.32 -4.81 4.99
N ILE A 101 5.79 -3.86 4.18
CA ILE A 101 6.90 -4.06 3.23
C ILE A 101 8.21 -4.37 3.97
N LYS A 102 8.41 -3.84 5.18
CA LYS A 102 9.58 -4.14 6.02
C LYS A 102 9.65 -5.61 6.46
N LEU A 103 8.51 -6.28 6.60
CA LEU A 103 8.47 -7.72 6.92
C LEU A 103 9.06 -8.54 5.78
N VAL A 104 8.77 -8.14 4.54
CA VAL A 104 9.29 -8.79 3.34
C VAL A 104 10.81 -8.63 3.26
N THR A 105 11.33 -7.44 3.54
CA THR A 105 12.79 -7.19 3.46
C THR A 105 13.55 -7.80 4.63
N GLY A 106 12.92 -8.00 5.79
CA GLY A 106 13.54 -8.62 6.95
C GLY A 106 13.70 -10.15 6.85
N PHE A 107 12.89 -10.84 6.05
CA PHE A 107 12.93 -12.29 5.90
C PHE A 107 13.42 -12.72 4.51
N GLU A 108 14.63 -13.30 4.47
CA GLU A 108 15.22 -13.84 3.25
C GLU A 108 14.31 -14.89 2.57
N SER A 109 13.53 -15.65 3.35
CA SER A 109 12.52 -16.58 2.84
C SER A 109 11.40 -15.91 2.03
N LEU A 110 10.90 -14.74 2.47
CA LEU A 110 9.87 -13.99 1.73
C LEU A 110 10.47 -13.32 0.49
N GLN A 111 11.72 -12.86 0.59
CA GLN A 111 12.44 -12.28 -0.55
C GLN A 111 12.56 -13.28 -1.70
N ILE A 112 12.87 -14.55 -1.40
CA ILE A 112 12.97 -15.62 -2.40
C ILE A 112 11.62 -15.90 -3.08
N VAL A 113 10.54 -15.91 -2.30
CA VAL A 113 9.18 -16.13 -2.83
C VAL A 113 8.77 -14.98 -3.75
N LEU A 114 8.94 -13.72 -3.32
CA LEU A 114 8.63 -12.57 -4.16
C LEU A 114 9.50 -12.50 -5.42
N LYS A 115 10.79 -12.81 -5.30
CA LYS A 115 11.69 -12.88 -6.47
C LYS A 115 11.21 -13.92 -7.47
N SER A 116 10.67 -15.04 -6.99
CA SER A 116 10.05 -16.08 -7.83
C SER A 116 8.77 -15.58 -8.50
N ILE A 117 7.92 -14.85 -7.78
CA ILE A 117 6.70 -14.24 -8.31
C ILE A 117 7.04 -13.22 -9.40
N PHE A 118 7.96 -12.28 -9.14
CA PHE A 118 8.37 -11.28 -10.13
C PHE A 118 8.99 -11.93 -11.38
N ARG A 119 9.76 -13.02 -11.20
CA ARG A 119 10.32 -13.78 -12.32
C ARG A 119 9.22 -14.45 -13.16
N ALA A 120 8.17 -14.96 -12.53
CA ALA A 120 7.01 -15.52 -13.21
C ALA A 120 6.10 -14.44 -13.82
N MET A 121 6.12 -13.21 -13.30
CA MET A 121 5.35 -12.08 -13.81
C MET A 121 5.89 -11.54 -15.13
N ALA A 122 7.21 -11.62 -15.36
CA ALA A 122 7.84 -11.17 -16.60
C ALA A 122 7.24 -11.81 -17.88
N PRO A 123 7.07 -13.14 -18.00
CA PRO A 123 6.40 -13.74 -19.17
C PRO A 123 4.89 -13.44 -19.22
N LEU A 124 4.23 -13.30 -18.07
CA LEU A 124 2.81 -12.91 -18.01
C LEU A 124 2.59 -11.50 -18.57
N LEU A 125 3.55 -10.59 -18.38
CA LEU A 125 3.45 -9.22 -18.89
C LEU A 125 3.43 -9.18 -20.42
N GLN A 126 4.10 -10.11 -21.10
CA GLN A 126 4.06 -10.20 -22.57
C GLN A 126 2.68 -10.62 -23.08
N ILE A 127 2.06 -11.61 -22.44
CA ILE A 127 0.68 -12.03 -22.75
C ILE A 127 -0.31 -10.92 -22.36
N GLY A 128 -0.07 -10.27 -21.22
CA GLY A 128 -0.86 -9.14 -20.74
C GLY A 128 -0.83 -7.95 -21.69
N LEU A 129 0.33 -7.66 -22.31
CA LEU A 129 0.44 -6.58 -23.31
C LEU A 129 -0.38 -6.89 -24.57
N LEU A 130 -0.36 -8.15 -25.03
CA LEU A 130 -1.20 -8.59 -26.15
C LEU A 130 -2.69 -8.48 -25.82
N LEU A 131 -3.08 -8.90 -24.62
CA LEU A 131 -4.46 -8.79 -24.11
C LEU A 131 -4.90 -7.32 -24.01
N LEU A 132 -4.04 -6.44 -23.47
CA LEU A 132 -4.31 -5.02 -23.36
C LEU A 132 -4.50 -4.38 -24.74
N PHE A 133 -3.68 -4.76 -25.73
CA PHE A 133 -3.85 -4.31 -27.11
C PHE A 133 -5.20 -4.77 -27.70
N ALA A 134 -5.58 -6.03 -27.49
CA ALA A 134 -6.87 -6.56 -27.93
C ALA A 134 -8.05 -5.83 -27.28
N ILE A 135 -8.02 -5.66 -25.94
CA ILE A 135 -9.03 -4.91 -25.20
C ILE A 135 -9.11 -3.47 -25.72
N THR A 136 -7.99 -2.84 -26.05
CA THR A 136 -7.97 -1.46 -26.58
C THR A 136 -8.68 -1.37 -27.93
N ILE A 137 -8.46 -2.33 -28.84
CA ILE A 137 -9.17 -2.37 -30.13
C ILE A 137 -10.67 -2.53 -29.92
N PHE A 138 -11.08 -3.48 -29.08
CA PHE A 138 -12.49 -3.68 -28.76
C PHE A 138 -13.11 -2.48 -28.04
N ALA A 139 -12.34 -1.77 -27.21
CA ALA A 139 -12.79 -0.57 -26.52
C ALA A 139 -13.01 0.59 -27.50
N ILE A 140 -12.13 0.79 -28.48
CA ILE A 140 -12.31 1.81 -29.53
C ILE A 140 -13.55 1.47 -30.37
N VAL A 141 -13.67 0.23 -30.83
CA VAL A 141 -14.85 -0.21 -31.58
C VAL A 141 -16.12 -0.05 -30.73
N GLY A 142 -16.10 -0.49 -29.47
CA GLY A 142 -17.23 -0.34 -28.56
C GLY A 142 -17.61 1.12 -28.33
N LEU A 143 -16.63 2.02 -28.20
CA LEU A 143 -16.88 3.44 -28.06
C LEU A 143 -17.53 4.01 -29.34
N GLU A 144 -17.02 3.69 -30.52
CA GLU A 144 -17.60 4.16 -31.79
C GLU A 144 -19.03 3.65 -32.00
N PHE A 145 -19.34 2.42 -31.60
CA PHE A 145 -20.68 1.83 -31.77
C PHE A 145 -21.69 2.23 -30.70
N TYR A 146 -21.23 2.44 -29.45
CA TYR A 146 -22.11 2.62 -28.29
C TYR A 146 -21.99 4.00 -27.63
N SER A 147 -21.18 4.91 -28.17
CA SER A 147 -21.11 6.29 -27.68
C SER A 147 -22.49 6.93 -27.68
N GLY A 148 -22.90 7.45 -26.51
CA GLY A 148 -24.20 8.10 -26.32
C GLY A 148 -25.42 7.15 -26.20
N GLY A 149 -25.27 5.85 -26.45
CA GLY A 149 -26.40 4.90 -26.43
C GLY A 149 -26.91 4.51 -25.03
N PHE A 150 -26.07 4.65 -23.99
CA PHE A 150 -26.39 4.22 -22.62
C PHE A 150 -26.96 5.32 -21.71
N HIS A 151 -27.25 6.52 -22.21
CA HIS A 151 -27.77 7.62 -21.40
C HIS A 151 -29.28 7.57 -21.17
N MET A 152 -30.01 6.65 -21.82
CA MET A 152 -31.46 6.57 -21.73
C MET A 152 -31.86 5.39 -20.84
N THR A 153 -32.19 5.67 -19.58
CA THR A 153 -32.82 4.72 -18.66
C THR A 153 -34.21 5.20 -18.28
N CYS A 154 -35.20 4.31 -18.27
CA CYS A 154 -36.51 4.63 -17.73
C CYS A 154 -36.43 4.65 -16.20
N PHE A 155 -36.85 5.75 -15.59
CA PHE A 155 -37.10 5.84 -14.15
C PHE A 155 -38.62 5.71 -13.92
N ASP A 156 -39.02 4.97 -12.88
CA ASP A 156 -40.43 4.92 -12.47
C ASP A 156 -40.85 6.33 -12.00
N GLU A 157 -42.01 6.81 -12.44
CA GLU A 157 -42.50 8.16 -12.10
C GLU A 157 -42.54 8.40 -10.57
N ARG A 158 -42.68 7.35 -9.76
CA ARG A 158 -42.64 7.47 -8.28
C ARG A 158 -41.24 7.79 -7.74
N GLU A 159 -40.17 7.32 -8.38
CA GLU A 159 -38.79 7.67 -8.00
C GLU A 159 -38.42 9.09 -8.44
N LEU A 160 -38.95 9.55 -9.59
CA LEU A 160 -38.76 10.93 -10.05
C LEU A 160 -39.45 11.95 -9.11
N ILE A 161 -40.63 11.60 -8.59
CA ILE A 161 -41.34 12.39 -7.58
C ILE A 161 -40.59 12.38 -6.25
N ALA A 162 -39.98 11.25 -5.85
CA ALA A 162 -39.17 11.19 -4.63
C ALA A 162 -37.86 12.00 -4.74
N LEU A 163 -37.18 11.95 -5.89
CA LEU A 163 -35.93 12.69 -6.15
C LEU A 163 -36.17 14.20 -6.32
N SER A 164 -37.27 14.62 -6.97
CA SER A 164 -37.61 16.05 -7.11
C SER A 164 -38.01 16.74 -5.81
N ILE A 165 -38.39 15.97 -4.77
CA ILE A 165 -38.62 16.50 -3.41
C ILE A 165 -37.29 16.67 -2.64
N ILE A 166 -36.24 15.93 -3.01
CA ILE A 166 -34.95 15.89 -2.30
C ILE A 166 -33.87 16.75 -2.98
N ASP A 167 -33.96 16.96 -4.30
CA ASP A 167 -32.90 17.60 -5.10
C ASP A 167 -33.32 18.90 -5.83
N PRO A 168 -33.71 19.98 -5.12
CA PRO A 168 -33.77 21.32 -5.71
C PRO A 168 -32.41 22.03 -5.77
N LEU A 169 -31.26 21.39 -5.45
CA LEU A 169 -29.98 22.10 -5.24
C LEU A 169 -28.80 21.75 -6.16
N GLU A 170 -28.92 20.91 -7.20
CA GLU A 170 -27.74 20.63 -8.06
C GLU A 170 -27.96 20.69 -9.58
N MET A 171 -28.93 21.49 -10.06
CA MET A 171 -28.96 21.93 -11.47
C MET A 171 -28.45 23.37 -11.62
N LYS A 172 -27.14 23.57 -11.42
CA LYS A 172 -26.41 24.69 -12.03
C LYS A 172 -24.89 24.48 -12.06
N GLU A 173 -24.41 23.60 -12.94
CA GLU A 173 -23.25 23.81 -13.84
C GLU A 173 -23.01 22.60 -14.74
#